data_AF-A0A9D4S1E5-F1
#
_entry.id   AF-A0A9D4S1E5-F1
#
_cell.length_a   1.000
_cell.length_b   1.000
_cell.length_c   1.000
_cell.angle_alpha   90.00
_cell.angle_beta   90.00
_cell.angle_gamma   90.00
#
_symmetry.space_group_name_H-M   'P 1'
#
loop_
_entity.id
_entity.type
_entity.pdbx_description
1 polymer ?
#
loop_
_entity_poly.entity_id
_entity_poly.type
_entity_poly.pdbx_seq_one_letter_code
_entity_poly.pdbx_strand_id
1 'polypeptide(L)'
;MAIGVPMSVAVFLATWLWLQIFSLGKKCLCCFKTDDDYSAVRVHLQHEYKKLGKWSFAEALVMADLVILAFLWIARNPVVVPGWGALFKTKYVEDSTAAIFMSVILFFLPSKLPKFGKKDDEHKKDEWTATSEYVPLLTWKYVNNKMAWGVLLLMGGGFALADGCATSGLSEWISEKLTVFENLPTWMTSALLTFITAAITNVTSNAATSTLFLPIVGGLAIKISVHPLYFMIPCAVAASFAYMLPVGTPPNAIVFSTGYLKIIDMIKAGGVINVIAVLIVCICMNTFVMPIFHLYTIPEAFLTNHTSGDLVVQGLNHSTVGTALYNTTG
;
A
#
# COMPACT_ATOMS: atom_id res chain seq x y z
N MET A 1 3.76 -3.83 8.07
CA MET A 1 3.36 -2.72 9.00
C MET A 1 4.56 -2.05 9.67
N ALA A 2 5.56 -2.80 10.13
CA ALA A 2 6.74 -2.25 10.82
C ALA A 2 7.49 -1.13 10.06
N ILE A 3 7.56 -1.20 8.72
CA ILE A 3 8.22 -0.16 7.91
C ILE A 3 7.28 1.01 7.60
N GLY A 4 6.10 0.71 7.05
CA GLY A 4 5.22 1.71 6.45
C GLY A 4 4.57 2.66 7.45
N VAL A 5 4.18 2.18 8.65
CA VAL A 5 3.48 3.03 9.63
C VAL A 5 4.37 4.15 10.15
N PRO A 6 5.60 3.90 10.65
CA PRO A 6 6.48 4.99 11.09
C PRO A 6 6.80 5.99 9.98
N MET A 7 7.08 5.50 8.75
CA MET A 7 7.33 6.39 7.60
C MET A 7 6.13 7.27 7.28
N SER A 8 4.92 6.69 7.26
CA SER A 8 3.69 7.42 6.96
C SER A 8 3.42 8.53 7.96
N VAL A 9 3.64 8.28 9.26
CA VAL A 9 3.49 9.29 10.32
C VAL A 9 4.50 10.41 10.15
N ALA A 10 5.77 10.09 9.87
CA ALA A 10 6.81 11.10 9.65
C ALA A 10 6.51 11.98 8.42
N VAL A 11 6.15 11.36 7.29
CA VAL A 11 5.79 12.08 6.06
C VAL A 11 4.51 12.89 6.27
N PHE A 12 3.52 12.36 6.98
CA PHE A 12 2.28 13.07 7.30
C PHE A 12 2.54 14.34 8.13
N LEU A 13 3.31 14.24 9.22
CA LEU A 13 3.65 15.38 10.06
C LEU A 13 4.45 16.44 9.29
N ALA A 14 5.42 16.00 8.48
CA ALA A 14 6.20 16.92 7.65
C ALA A 14 5.34 17.61 6.57
N THR A 15 4.44 16.87 5.93
CA THR A 15 3.51 17.40 4.92
C THR A 15 2.55 18.41 5.56
N TRP A 16 1.98 18.07 6.72
CA TRP A 16 1.10 18.95 7.47
C TRP A 16 1.83 20.25 7.85
N LEU A 17 3.03 20.14 8.44
CA LEU A 17 3.84 21.30 8.81
C LEU A 17 4.16 22.18 7.60
N TRP A 18 4.57 21.57 6.48
CA TRP A 18 4.88 22.29 5.24
C TRP A 18 3.66 23.02 4.69
N LEU A 19 2.50 22.37 4.60
CA LEU A 19 1.27 22.99 4.11
C LEU A 19 0.80 24.12 5.02
N GLN A 20 0.94 23.99 6.34
CA GLN A 20 0.68 25.09 7.28
C GLN A 20 1.55 26.31 6.99
N ILE A 21 2.86 26.10 6.82
CA ILE A 21 3.81 27.18 6.50
C ILE A 21 3.51 27.80 5.13
N PHE A 22 3.17 26.97 4.14
CA PHE A 22 2.91 27.38 2.76
C PHE A 22 1.60 28.18 2.62
N SER A 23 0.51 27.70 3.22
CA SER A 23 -0.83 28.30 3.06
C SER A 23 -1.14 29.41 4.05
N LEU A 24 -0.69 29.32 5.30
CA LEU A 24 -1.05 30.27 6.37
C LEU A 24 0.11 31.23 6.72
N GLY A 25 1.31 31.00 6.17
CA GLY A 25 2.50 31.79 6.44
C GLY A 25 3.11 31.57 7.83
N LYS A 26 4.40 31.89 7.99
CA LYS A 26 5.17 31.63 9.23
C LYS A 26 4.59 32.27 10.51
N LYS A 27 3.76 33.31 10.37
CA LYS A 27 3.19 34.08 11.50
C LYS A 27 1.95 33.42 12.14
N CYS A 28 1.31 32.46 11.46
CA CYS A 28 0.06 31.86 11.95
C CYS A 28 0.26 30.57 12.77
N LEU A 29 1.50 30.07 12.91
CA LEU A 29 1.81 28.88 13.72
C LEU A 29 1.43 29.05 15.22
N CYS A 30 1.28 30.30 15.69
CA CYS A 30 0.86 30.63 17.05
C CYS A 30 -0.54 31.27 17.12
N CYS A 31 -1.24 31.44 16.00
CA CYS A 31 -2.60 31.98 16.00
C CYS A 31 -3.61 30.83 16.05
N PHE A 32 -3.90 30.34 17.25
CA PHE A 32 -5.18 29.67 17.49
C PHE A 32 -6.29 30.70 17.28
N LYS A 33 -6.83 30.76 16.06
CA LYS A 33 -7.93 31.66 15.73
C LYS A 33 -9.17 31.27 16.56
N THR A 34 -9.80 32.30 17.11
CA THR A 34 -10.88 32.31 18.11
C THR A 34 -12.15 31.54 17.70
N ASP A 35 -12.84 31.02 18.72
CA ASP A 35 -13.88 29.98 18.74
C ASP A 35 -15.17 30.18 17.90
N ASP A 36 -15.46 31.39 17.39
CA ASP A 36 -16.82 31.71 16.91
C ASP A 36 -17.23 30.98 15.63
N ASP A 37 -16.31 30.74 14.69
CA ASP A 37 -16.59 30.05 13.40
C ASP A 37 -16.79 28.53 13.57
N TYR A 38 -16.26 27.94 14.65
CA TYR A 38 -16.39 26.51 14.92
C TYR A 38 -17.81 26.10 15.33
N SER A 39 -18.59 27.03 15.87
CA SER A 39 -19.95 26.76 16.32
C SER A 39 -20.87 26.41 15.15
N ALA A 40 -20.82 27.18 14.06
CA ALA A 40 -21.60 26.94 12.84
C ALA A 40 -21.19 25.63 12.15
N VAL A 41 -19.90 25.35 12.07
CA VAL A 41 -19.37 24.09 11.51
C VAL A 41 -19.78 22.89 12.37
N ARG A 42 -19.72 23.00 13.70
CA ARG A 42 -20.17 21.93 14.62
C ARG A 42 -21.65 21.64 14.46
N VAL A 43 -22.49 22.66 14.33
CA VAL A 43 -23.93 22.46 14.11
C VAL A 43 -24.19 21.76 12.78
N HIS A 44 -23.46 22.14 11.72
CA HIS A 44 -23.57 21.47 10.42
C HIS A 44 -23.11 20.00 10.49
N LEU A 45 -21.96 19.72 11.13
CA LEU A 45 -21.45 18.37 11.35
C LEU A 45 -22.42 17.52 12.18
N GLN A 46 -23.01 18.09 13.23
CA GLN A 46 -24.01 17.38 14.03
C GLN A 46 -25.29 17.08 13.25
N HIS A 47 -25.69 17.98 12.35
CA HIS A 47 -26.83 17.76 11.47
C HIS A 47 -26.57 16.62 10.48
N GLU A 48 -25.41 16.61 9.81
CA GLU A 48 -25.01 15.50 8.91
C GLU A 48 -24.80 14.19 9.67
N TYR A 49 -24.21 14.23 10.87
CA TYR A 49 -24.08 13.07 11.75
C TYR A 49 -25.44 12.49 12.16
N LYS A 50 -26.42 13.35 12.46
CA LYS A 50 -27.78 12.90 12.75
C LYS A 50 -28.49 12.32 11.52
N LYS A 51 -28.19 12.80 10.31
CA LYS A 51 -28.73 12.25 9.05
C LYS A 51 -28.24 10.84 8.74
N LEU A 52 -27.03 10.46 9.18
CA LEU A 52 -26.48 9.10 9.00
C LEU A 52 -27.35 8.03 9.69
N GLY A 53 -28.07 8.39 10.76
CA GLY A 53 -28.98 7.48 11.45
C GLY A 53 -28.28 6.46 12.35
N LYS A 54 -29.02 5.43 12.79
CA LYS A 54 -28.48 4.33 13.59
C LYS A 54 -27.83 3.31 12.66
N TRP A 55 -26.85 2.59 13.19
CA TRP A 55 -26.13 1.57 12.42
C TRP A 55 -27.07 0.53 11.84
N SER A 56 -26.91 0.28 10.54
CA SER A 56 -27.58 -0.84 9.91
C SER A 56 -26.94 -2.17 10.31
N PHE A 57 -27.72 -3.25 10.27
CA PHE A 57 -27.20 -4.60 10.53
C PHE A 57 -26.05 -4.96 9.58
N ALA A 58 -26.16 -4.56 8.30
CA ALA A 58 -25.12 -4.75 7.32
C ALA A 58 -23.83 -3.99 7.69
N GLU A 59 -23.92 -2.73 8.13
CA GLU A 59 -22.75 -1.96 8.59
C GLU A 59 -22.05 -2.62 9.79
N ALA A 60 -22.83 -3.12 10.75
CA ALA A 60 -22.28 -3.82 11.91
C ALA A 60 -21.55 -5.12 11.50
N LEU A 61 -22.12 -5.89 10.56
CA LEU A 61 -21.49 -7.09 10.02
C LEU A 61 -20.21 -6.78 9.24
N VAL A 62 -20.22 -5.77 8.38
CA VAL A 62 -19.01 -5.35 7.63
C VAL A 62 -17.92 -4.88 8.59
N MET A 63 -18.28 -4.18 9.68
CA MET A 63 -17.29 -3.78 10.67
C MET A 63 -16.71 -4.99 11.42
N ALA A 64 -17.55 -5.95 11.81
CA ALA A 64 -17.08 -7.19 12.42
C ALA A 64 -16.14 -7.95 11.48
N ASP A 65 -16.49 -8.08 10.20
CA ASP A 65 -15.66 -8.70 9.16
C ASP A 65 -14.27 -8.05 9.06
N LEU A 66 -14.22 -6.71 9.03
CA LEU A 66 -12.97 -5.95 8.95
C LEU A 66 -12.11 -6.14 10.22
N VAL A 67 -12.72 -6.11 11.41
CA VAL A 67 -12.00 -6.34 12.67
C VAL A 67 -11.44 -7.76 12.73
N ILE A 68 -12.21 -8.76 12.30
CA ILE A 68 -11.78 -10.16 12.23
C ILE A 68 -10.63 -10.32 11.23
N LEU A 69 -10.71 -9.69 10.05
CA LEU A 69 -9.64 -9.70 9.05
C LEU A 69 -8.35 -9.08 9.59
N ALA A 70 -8.43 -7.92 10.25
CA ALA A 70 -7.29 -7.25 10.86
C ALA A 70 -6.65 -8.13 11.96
N PHE A 71 -7.49 -8.77 12.78
CA PHE A 71 -7.03 -9.72 13.78
C PHE A 71 -6.34 -10.93 13.15
N LEU A 72 -6.91 -11.52 12.09
CA LEU A 72 -6.32 -12.63 11.35
C LEU A 72 -4.93 -12.28 10.81
N TRP A 73 -4.75 -11.09 10.23
CA TRP A 73 -3.42 -10.66 9.76
C TRP A 73 -2.41 -10.50 10.89
N ILE A 74 -2.78 -9.84 11.99
CA ILE A 74 -1.85 -9.60 13.12
C ILE A 74 -1.52 -10.92 13.84
N ALA A 75 -2.51 -11.77 14.07
CA ALA A 75 -2.37 -13.03 14.81
C ALA A 75 -1.76 -14.17 13.97
N ARG A 76 -1.47 -13.94 12.66
CA ARG A 76 -0.93 -14.97 11.77
C ARG A 76 0.42 -15.50 12.22
N ASN A 77 1.36 -14.58 12.46
CA ASN A 77 2.72 -14.92 12.89
C ASN A 77 3.28 -13.83 13.82
N PRO A 78 2.74 -13.69 15.04
CA PRO A 78 3.26 -12.73 16.01
C PRO A 78 4.61 -13.19 16.56
N VAL A 79 5.48 -12.23 16.88
CA VAL A 79 6.89 -12.48 17.28
C VAL A 79 6.99 -13.24 18.61
N VAL A 80 5.98 -13.13 19.48
CA VAL A 80 6.03 -13.59 20.88
C VAL A 80 5.43 -14.99 21.07
N VAL A 81 4.44 -15.38 20.27
CA VAL A 81 3.74 -16.66 20.39
C VAL A 81 3.53 -17.27 19.01
N PRO A 82 3.57 -18.61 18.87
CA PRO A 82 3.24 -19.24 17.60
C PRO A 82 1.80 -18.88 17.22
N GLY A 83 1.65 -18.08 16.15
CA GLY A 83 0.36 -17.63 15.67
C GLY A 83 -0.47 -18.77 15.06
N TRP A 84 -1.69 -18.45 14.63
CA TRP A 84 -2.55 -19.46 13.99
C TRP A 84 -1.96 -20.02 12.69
N GLY A 85 -1.02 -19.30 12.05
CA GLY A 85 -0.27 -19.79 10.89
C GLY A 85 0.60 -21.01 11.19
N ALA A 86 1.03 -21.22 12.45
CA ALA A 86 1.83 -22.36 12.86
C ALA A 86 1.05 -23.69 12.87
N LEU A 87 -0.29 -23.63 12.84
CA LEU A 87 -1.16 -24.81 12.76
C LEU A 87 -1.13 -25.47 11.37
N PHE A 88 -0.61 -24.77 10.36
CA PHE A 88 -0.54 -25.23 8.98
C PHE A 88 0.90 -25.39 8.55
N LYS A 89 1.15 -26.26 7.55
CA LYS A 89 2.48 -26.37 6.94
C LYS A 89 2.91 -25.02 6.38
N THR A 90 4.19 -24.69 6.53
CA THR A 90 4.81 -23.52 5.91
C THR A 90 4.49 -23.51 4.41
N LYS A 91 4.08 -22.35 3.87
CA LYS A 91 3.60 -22.08 2.49
C LYS A 91 2.11 -22.23 2.19
N TYR A 92 1.29 -22.83 3.04
CA TYR A 92 -0.17 -22.95 2.75
C TYR A 92 -0.99 -21.73 3.21
N VAL A 93 -0.45 -20.94 4.12
CA VAL A 93 -1.15 -19.81 4.74
C VAL A 93 -0.37 -18.53 4.48
N GLU A 94 -0.98 -17.63 3.73
CA GLU A 94 -0.47 -16.28 3.44
C GLU A 94 -1.49 -15.21 3.84
N ASP A 95 -1.10 -13.93 3.78
CA ASP A 95 -2.01 -12.81 4.05
C ASP A 95 -3.19 -12.79 3.07
N SER A 96 -2.94 -13.25 1.83
CA SER A 96 -3.94 -13.44 0.77
C SER A 96 -5.00 -14.48 1.16
N THR A 97 -4.62 -15.55 1.87
CA THR A 97 -5.54 -16.62 2.28
C THR A 97 -6.62 -16.07 3.22
N ALA A 98 -6.22 -15.27 4.22
CA ALA A 98 -7.15 -14.62 5.14
C ALA A 98 -8.07 -13.64 4.42
N ALA A 99 -7.53 -12.83 3.50
CA ALA A 99 -8.31 -11.86 2.73
C ALA A 99 -9.37 -12.54 1.83
N ILE A 100 -9.00 -13.59 1.10
CA ILE A 100 -9.92 -14.35 0.25
C ILE A 100 -10.99 -15.04 1.10
N PHE A 101 -10.60 -15.64 2.23
CA PHE A 101 -11.54 -16.31 3.13
C PHE A 101 -12.63 -15.37 3.64
N MET A 102 -12.25 -14.21 4.19
CA MET A 102 -13.22 -13.20 4.65
C MET A 102 -14.05 -12.64 3.48
N SER A 103 -13.43 -12.41 2.32
CA SER A 103 -14.14 -11.95 1.12
C SER A 103 -15.22 -12.94 0.65
N VAL A 104 -14.95 -14.24 0.73
CA VAL A 104 -15.92 -15.30 0.39
C VAL A 104 -17.06 -15.34 1.40
N ILE A 105 -16.78 -15.16 2.69
CA ILE A 105 -17.80 -15.09 3.75
C ILE A 105 -18.82 -13.97 3.47
N LEU A 106 -18.38 -12.81 2.96
CA LEU A 106 -19.29 -11.70 2.62
C LEU A 106 -20.35 -12.05 1.56
N PHE A 107 -20.15 -13.07 0.73
CA PHE A 107 -21.17 -13.58 -0.19
C PHE A 107 -22.23 -14.44 0.52
N PHE A 108 -21.91 -15.00 1.69
CA PHE A 108 -22.79 -15.86 2.49
C PHE A 108 -23.46 -15.13 3.66
N LEU A 109 -23.05 -13.90 3.98
CA LEU A 109 -23.68 -13.11 5.03
C LEU A 109 -24.91 -12.34 4.49
N PRO A 110 -26.08 -12.41 5.17
CA PRO A 110 -27.28 -11.68 4.77
C PRO A 110 -27.21 -10.19 5.11
N SER A 111 -27.64 -9.33 4.18
CA SER A 111 -27.67 -7.87 4.38
C SER A 111 -28.77 -7.40 5.34
N LYS A 112 -29.77 -8.23 5.61
CA LYS A 112 -30.88 -7.97 6.53
C LYS A 112 -30.91 -9.04 7.61
N LEU A 113 -31.36 -8.67 8.81
CA LEU A 113 -31.52 -9.61 9.91
C LEU A 113 -32.41 -10.78 9.43
N PRO A 114 -31.92 -12.03 9.47
CA PRO A 114 -32.78 -13.17 9.18
C PRO A 114 -33.88 -13.21 10.24
N LYS A 115 -35.14 -13.13 9.80
CA LYS A 115 -36.30 -13.25 10.70
C LYS A 115 -36.42 -14.71 11.15
N PHE A 116 -35.61 -15.12 12.13
CA PHE A 116 -35.78 -16.39 12.82
C PHE A 116 -36.89 -16.24 13.86
N GLY A 117 -38.06 -16.82 13.56
CA GLY A 117 -39.11 -17.04 14.55
C GLY A 117 -39.86 -15.79 15.01
N LYS A 118 -40.78 -15.30 14.18
CA LYS A 118 -42.07 -14.85 14.69
C LYS A 118 -43.14 -15.68 13.98
N LYS A 119 -43.92 -16.44 14.75
CA LYS A 119 -45.20 -16.99 14.29
C LYS A 119 -45.97 -15.81 13.70
N ASP A 120 -46.35 -15.95 12.43
CA ASP A 120 -47.20 -14.98 11.77
C ASP A 120 -48.50 -14.82 12.58
N ASP A 121 -48.77 -13.60 13.04
CA ASP A 121 -50.13 -13.22 13.40
C ASP A 121 -50.99 -13.39 12.14
N GLU A 122 -52.03 -14.20 12.26
CA GLU A 122 -52.80 -14.86 11.20
C GLU A 122 -53.67 -13.93 10.31
N HIS A 123 -53.39 -12.62 10.29
CA HIS A 123 -54.31 -11.61 9.73
C HIS A 123 -53.72 -10.68 8.65
N LYS A 124 -52.73 -11.10 7.88
CA LYS A 124 -52.35 -10.45 6.61
C LYS A 124 -51.95 -11.46 5.53
N LYS A 125 -52.89 -12.33 5.15
CA LYS A 125 -52.84 -13.09 3.90
C LYS A 125 -53.64 -12.30 2.86
N ASP A 126 -52.99 -11.37 2.16
CA ASP A 126 -53.44 -10.81 0.86
C ASP A 126 -52.31 -9.93 0.27
N GLU A 127 -51.09 -10.46 0.22
CA GLU A 127 -50.03 -10.03 -0.72
C GLU A 127 -48.97 -11.14 -0.76
N TRP A 128 -49.36 -12.26 -1.35
CA TRP A 128 -48.54 -13.45 -1.49
C TRP A 128 -47.50 -13.25 -2.60
N THR A 129 -46.26 -13.64 -2.28
CA THR A 129 -45.05 -13.73 -3.13
C THR A 129 -44.26 -12.45 -3.44
N ALA A 130 -43.72 -11.82 -2.39
CA ALA A 130 -42.34 -11.36 -2.45
C ALA A 130 -41.56 -12.10 -1.38
N THR A 131 -41.14 -13.32 -1.70
CA THR A 131 -40.08 -14.05 -0.99
C THR A 131 -39.03 -13.02 -0.59
N SER A 132 -38.68 -12.89 0.69
CA SER A 132 -37.58 -12.01 1.07
C SER A 132 -36.33 -12.60 0.43
N GLU A 133 -36.00 -12.16 -0.80
CA GLU A 133 -34.86 -12.67 -1.52
C GLU A 133 -33.65 -12.47 -0.62
N TYR A 134 -32.91 -13.55 -0.41
CA TYR A 134 -31.66 -13.49 0.30
C TYR A 134 -30.75 -12.55 -0.49
N VAL A 135 -30.52 -11.35 0.04
CA VAL A 135 -29.60 -10.37 -0.53
C VAL A 135 -28.29 -10.46 0.27
N PRO A 136 -27.22 -11.02 -0.30
CA PRO A 136 -25.93 -11.10 0.38
C PRO A 136 -25.32 -9.70 0.58
N LEU A 137 -24.42 -9.57 1.55
CA LEU A 137 -23.65 -8.34 1.77
C LEU A 137 -22.87 -7.94 0.51
N LEU A 138 -22.26 -8.92 -0.15
CA LEU A 138 -21.48 -8.73 -1.36
C LEU A 138 -22.08 -9.51 -2.53
N THR A 139 -22.35 -8.82 -3.63
CA THR A 139 -22.85 -9.43 -4.87
C THR A 139 -21.76 -9.46 -5.93
N TRP A 140 -21.69 -10.53 -6.74
CA TRP A 140 -20.68 -10.64 -7.80
C TRP A 140 -20.69 -9.47 -8.78
N LYS A 141 -21.89 -8.99 -9.16
CA LYS A 141 -22.05 -7.81 -10.02
C LYS A 141 -21.38 -6.56 -9.43
N TYR A 142 -21.44 -6.38 -8.11
CA TYR A 142 -20.78 -5.26 -7.44
C TYR A 142 -19.26 -5.43 -7.49
N VAL A 143 -18.75 -6.62 -7.17
CA VAL A 143 -17.31 -6.94 -7.23
C VAL A 143 -16.77 -6.74 -8.63
N ASN A 144 -17.41 -7.31 -9.65
CA ASN A 144 -16.98 -7.18 -11.04
C ASN A 144 -16.88 -5.71 -11.49
N ASN A 145 -17.83 -4.87 -11.06
CA ASN A 145 -17.88 -3.46 -11.47
C ASN A 145 -16.94 -2.55 -10.65
N LYS A 146 -16.60 -2.93 -9.41
CA LYS A 146 -15.79 -2.10 -8.49
C LYS A 146 -14.36 -2.58 -8.34
N MET A 147 -14.07 -3.84 -8.63
CA MET A 147 -12.72 -4.38 -8.57
C MET A 147 -11.88 -3.79 -9.71
N ALA A 148 -10.70 -3.28 -9.36
CA ALA A 148 -9.74 -2.74 -10.33
C ALA A 148 -8.95 -3.88 -11.01
N TRP A 149 -9.60 -4.67 -11.87
CA TRP A 149 -8.98 -5.79 -12.60
C TRP A 149 -7.67 -5.42 -13.32
N GLY A 150 -7.60 -4.19 -13.83
CA GLY A 150 -6.39 -3.66 -14.46
C GLY A 150 -5.17 -3.66 -13.53
N VAL A 151 -5.35 -3.43 -12.22
CA VAL A 151 -4.24 -3.44 -11.25
C VAL A 151 -3.73 -4.88 -11.03
N LEU A 152 -4.63 -5.86 -10.99
CA LEU A 152 -4.25 -7.28 -10.89
C LEU A 152 -3.46 -7.73 -12.11
N LEU A 153 -3.95 -7.40 -13.32
CA LEU A 153 -3.25 -7.69 -14.58
C LEU A 153 -1.91 -6.96 -14.68
N LEU A 154 -1.84 -5.72 -14.22
CA LEU A 154 -0.61 -4.92 -14.20
C LEU A 154 0.43 -5.52 -13.27
N MET A 155 0.03 -5.96 -12.07
CA MET A 155 0.92 -6.62 -11.11
C MET A 155 1.47 -7.94 -11.68
N GLY A 156 0.61 -8.76 -12.29
CA GLY A 156 1.03 -9.99 -12.98
C GLY A 156 1.96 -9.72 -14.17
N GLY A 157 1.63 -8.71 -14.99
CA GLY A 157 2.50 -8.24 -16.08
C GLY A 157 3.84 -7.71 -15.58
N GLY A 158 3.88 -7.14 -14.38
CA GLY A 158 5.10 -6.70 -13.74
C GLY A 158 6.03 -7.81 -13.33
N PHE A 159 5.48 -8.89 -12.77
CA PHE A 159 6.25 -10.10 -12.49
C PHE A 159 6.75 -10.76 -13.77
N ALA A 160 5.92 -10.81 -14.81
CA ALA A 160 6.35 -11.30 -16.12
C ALA A 160 7.45 -10.43 -16.74
N LEU A 161 7.36 -9.11 -16.61
CA LEU A 161 8.40 -8.18 -17.08
C LEU A 161 9.69 -8.32 -16.26
N ALA A 162 9.60 -8.49 -14.94
CA ALA A 162 10.75 -8.74 -14.08
C ALA A 162 11.52 -9.98 -14.51
N ASP A 163 10.81 -11.09 -14.73
CA ASP A 163 11.38 -12.34 -15.22
C ASP A 163 11.92 -12.18 -16.65
N GLY A 164 11.22 -11.44 -17.51
CA GLY A 164 11.69 -11.06 -18.84
C GLY A 164 12.98 -10.24 -18.84
N CYS A 165 13.13 -9.28 -17.91
CA CYS A 165 14.35 -8.49 -17.76
C CYS A 165 15.53 -9.32 -17.25
N ALA A 166 15.28 -10.31 -16.39
CA ALA A 166 16.30 -11.24 -15.91
C ALA A 166 16.74 -12.20 -17.02
N THR A 167 15.79 -12.83 -17.71
CA THR A 167 16.06 -13.82 -18.78
C THR A 167 16.65 -13.20 -20.05
N SER A 168 16.28 -11.97 -20.38
CA SER A 168 16.83 -11.25 -21.56
C SER A 168 18.25 -10.71 -21.36
N GLY A 169 18.78 -10.73 -20.13
CA GLY A 169 20.05 -10.07 -19.80
C GLY A 169 19.97 -8.54 -19.76
N LEU A 170 18.77 -7.94 -19.90
CA LEU A 170 18.59 -6.49 -19.85
C LEU A 170 19.04 -5.91 -18.50
N SER A 171 18.74 -6.60 -17.39
CA SER A 171 19.19 -6.22 -16.05
C SER A 171 20.72 -6.15 -15.98
N GLU A 172 21.41 -7.07 -16.63
CA GLU A 172 22.87 -7.11 -16.68
C GLU A 172 23.43 -5.97 -17.56
N TRP A 173 22.86 -5.76 -18.74
CA TRP A 173 23.23 -4.67 -19.65
C TRP A 173 23.02 -3.28 -19.04
N ILE A 174 21.85 -3.03 -18.42
CA ILE A 174 21.56 -1.76 -17.73
C ILE A 174 22.56 -1.57 -16.60
N SER A 175 22.80 -2.61 -15.80
CA SER A 175 23.68 -2.50 -14.65
C SER A 175 25.16 -2.30 -15.05
N GLU A 176 25.61 -2.75 -16.23
CA GLU A 176 26.94 -2.38 -16.78
C GLU A 176 27.04 -0.88 -17.12
N LYS A 177 25.95 -0.28 -17.60
CA LYS A 177 25.90 1.16 -17.88
C LYS A 177 25.78 2.00 -16.62
N LEU A 178 25.35 1.41 -15.50
CA LEU A 178 25.27 2.05 -14.19
C LEU A 178 26.56 1.91 -13.35
N THR A 179 27.70 1.54 -13.93
CA THR A 179 29.02 1.59 -13.26
C THR A 179 29.37 2.97 -12.68
N VAL A 180 28.74 4.05 -13.16
CA VAL A 180 28.83 5.39 -12.56
C VAL A 180 28.35 5.39 -11.09
N PHE A 181 27.41 4.53 -10.74
CA PHE A 181 26.86 4.40 -9.38
C PHE A 181 27.72 3.55 -8.44
N GLU A 182 28.67 2.75 -8.96
CA GLU A 182 29.60 1.99 -8.11
C GLU A 182 30.55 2.90 -7.32
N ASN A 183 30.85 4.08 -7.87
CA ASN A 183 31.71 5.07 -7.22
C ASN A 183 30.95 5.95 -6.21
N LEU A 184 29.62 5.88 -6.18
CA LEU A 184 28.79 6.65 -5.25
C LEU A 184 28.54 5.83 -3.98
N PRO A 185 28.52 6.48 -2.80
CA PRO A 185 28.15 5.78 -1.58
C PRO A 185 26.71 5.29 -1.67
N THR A 186 26.44 4.08 -1.16
CA THR A 186 25.19 3.33 -1.35
C THR A 186 23.94 4.13 -0.96
N TRP A 187 24.03 4.99 0.05
CA TRP A 187 22.93 5.87 0.48
C TRP A 187 22.59 6.95 -0.57
N MET A 188 23.58 7.49 -1.30
CA MET A 188 23.34 8.46 -2.38
C MET A 188 22.67 7.79 -3.57
N THR A 189 23.11 6.59 -3.93
CA THR A 189 22.48 5.78 -4.99
C THR A 189 21.02 5.50 -4.66
N SER A 190 20.73 5.09 -3.42
CA SER A 190 19.35 4.92 -2.94
C SER A 190 18.53 6.20 -3.05
N ALA A 191 19.06 7.33 -2.59
CA ALA A 191 18.36 8.60 -2.64
C ALA A 191 18.05 9.05 -4.08
N LEU A 192 19.00 8.87 -5.01
CA LEU A 192 18.81 9.22 -6.40
C LEU A 192 17.75 8.35 -7.09
N LEU A 193 17.79 7.04 -6.89
CA LEU A 193 16.79 6.11 -7.44
C LEU A 193 15.40 6.42 -6.89
N THR A 194 15.31 6.72 -5.59
CA THR A 194 14.06 7.11 -4.92
C THR A 194 13.52 8.41 -5.49
N PHE A 195 14.38 9.41 -5.72
CA PHE A 195 14.00 10.68 -6.33
C PHE A 195 13.51 10.52 -7.77
N ILE A 196 14.21 9.74 -8.60
CA ILE A 196 13.81 9.43 -9.98
C ILE A 196 12.43 8.76 -9.98
N THR A 197 12.22 7.78 -9.10
CA THR A 197 10.93 7.08 -8.98
C THR A 197 9.80 8.05 -8.57
N ALA A 198 10.06 8.90 -7.58
CA ALA A 198 9.11 9.92 -7.13
C ALA A 198 8.81 10.95 -8.24
N ALA A 199 9.77 11.31 -9.09
CA ALA A 199 9.53 12.22 -10.21
C ALA A 199 8.60 11.58 -11.26
N ILE A 200 8.90 10.34 -11.66
CA ILE A 200 8.18 9.61 -12.71
C ILE A 200 6.75 9.26 -12.28
N THR A 201 6.51 9.00 -11.00
CA THR A 201 5.17 8.70 -10.50
C THR A 201 4.21 9.88 -10.57
N ASN A 202 4.69 11.12 -10.78
CA ASN A 202 3.76 12.25 -10.96
C ASN A 202 3.06 12.23 -12.32
N VAL A 203 3.65 11.56 -13.32
CA VAL A 203 3.11 11.49 -14.70
C VAL A 203 2.56 10.11 -15.06
N THR A 204 2.81 9.11 -14.23
CA THR A 204 2.45 7.70 -14.44
C THR A 204 1.60 7.20 -13.28
N SER A 205 0.84 6.11 -13.45
CA SER A 205 0.13 5.51 -12.31
C SER A 205 1.11 4.88 -11.32
N ASN A 206 0.88 5.08 -10.02
CA ASN A 206 1.73 4.55 -8.94
C ASN A 206 2.03 3.04 -9.12
N ALA A 207 0.99 2.26 -9.43
CA ALA A 207 1.13 0.82 -9.64
C ALA A 207 1.99 0.48 -10.86
N ALA A 208 1.89 1.24 -11.95
CA ALA A 208 2.73 1.02 -13.14
C ALA A 208 4.17 1.43 -12.88
N THR A 209 4.40 2.53 -12.16
CA THR A 209 5.74 2.96 -11.77
C THR A 209 6.42 1.92 -10.89
N SER A 210 5.77 1.41 -9.84
CA SER A 210 6.35 0.34 -9.02
C SER A 210 6.66 -0.92 -9.84
N THR A 211 5.73 -1.32 -10.70
CA THR A 211 5.85 -2.50 -11.56
C THR A 211 7.07 -2.42 -12.50
N LEU A 212 7.33 -1.25 -13.08
CA LEU A 212 8.44 -1.05 -14.00
C LEU A 212 9.78 -0.87 -13.29
N PHE A 213 9.81 -0.10 -12.19
CA PHE A 213 11.06 0.29 -11.53
C PHE A 213 11.62 -0.75 -10.57
N LEU A 214 10.77 -1.47 -9.83
CA LEU A 214 11.24 -2.41 -8.82
C LEU A 214 12.12 -3.54 -9.39
N PRO A 215 11.83 -4.13 -10.55
CA PRO A 215 12.70 -5.16 -11.12
C PRO A 215 14.06 -4.62 -11.56
N ILE A 216 14.09 -3.42 -12.16
CA ILE A 216 15.31 -2.76 -12.63
C ILE A 216 16.22 -2.43 -11.44
N VAL A 217 15.63 -1.86 -10.38
CA VAL A 217 16.33 -1.50 -9.15
C VAL A 217 16.82 -2.73 -8.39
N GLY A 218 16.03 -3.81 -8.39
CA GLY A 218 16.42 -5.11 -7.83
C GLY A 218 17.64 -5.69 -8.57
N GLY A 219 17.62 -5.68 -9.90
CA GLY A 219 18.75 -6.14 -10.72
C GLY A 219 20.02 -5.32 -10.50
N LEU A 220 19.90 -3.99 -10.38
CA LEU A 220 21.02 -3.11 -10.04
C LEU A 220 21.64 -3.45 -8.69
N ALA A 221 20.81 -3.68 -7.67
CA ALA A 221 21.26 -4.01 -6.32
C ALA A 221 22.12 -5.27 -6.29
N ILE A 222 21.69 -6.31 -7.03
CA ILE A 222 22.42 -7.57 -7.14
C ILE A 222 23.81 -7.32 -7.75
N LYS A 223 23.91 -6.53 -8.83
CA LYS A 223 25.20 -6.26 -9.48
C LYS A 223 26.20 -5.55 -8.57
N ILE A 224 25.75 -4.51 -7.86
CA ILE A 224 26.62 -3.74 -6.96
C ILE A 224 26.82 -4.41 -5.59
N SER A 225 26.40 -5.67 -5.44
CA SER A 225 26.52 -6.46 -4.21
C SER A 225 25.89 -5.74 -2.99
N VAL A 226 24.66 -5.25 -3.16
CA VAL A 226 23.86 -4.64 -2.09
C VAL A 226 22.56 -5.40 -1.95
N HIS A 227 22.05 -5.51 -0.73
CA HIS A 227 20.78 -6.18 -0.47
C HIS A 227 19.64 -5.54 -1.30
N PRO A 228 18.91 -6.27 -2.18
CA PRO A 228 17.91 -5.68 -3.09
C PRO A 228 16.82 -4.85 -2.41
N LEU A 229 16.33 -5.34 -1.25
CA LEU A 229 15.37 -4.61 -0.42
C LEU A 229 15.82 -3.20 -0.02
N TYR A 230 17.13 -2.94 0.08
CA TYR A 230 17.65 -1.62 0.44
C TYR A 230 17.24 -0.55 -0.57
N PHE A 231 17.16 -0.88 -1.87
CA PHE A 231 16.69 0.04 -2.90
C PHE A 231 15.21 -0.15 -3.26
N MET A 232 14.71 -1.39 -3.23
CA MET A 232 13.33 -1.68 -3.61
C MET A 232 12.30 -1.06 -2.64
N ILE A 233 12.56 -1.09 -1.33
CA ILE A 233 11.64 -0.51 -0.32
C ILE A 233 11.44 0.99 -0.54
N PRO A 234 12.49 1.84 -0.58
CA PRO A 234 12.31 3.28 -0.75
C PRO A 234 11.72 3.62 -2.12
N CYS A 235 12.08 2.91 -3.19
CA CYS A 235 11.44 3.07 -4.51
C CYS A 235 9.95 2.71 -4.50
N ALA A 236 9.54 1.63 -3.82
CA ALA A 236 8.14 1.25 -3.70
C ALA A 236 7.32 2.31 -2.95
N VAL A 237 7.87 2.87 -1.89
CA VAL A 237 7.24 3.96 -1.13
C VAL A 237 7.20 5.25 -1.97
N ALA A 238 8.27 5.57 -2.69
CA ALA A 238 8.37 6.74 -3.54
C ALA A 238 7.41 6.73 -4.74
N ALA A 239 7.05 5.54 -5.25
CA ALA A 239 5.99 5.41 -6.24
C ALA A 239 4.61 5.86 -5.72
N SER A 240 4.45 6.09 -4.42
CA SER A 240 3.23 6.70 -3.87
C SER A 240 3.33 8.22 -3.71
N PHE A 241 4.50 8.83 -3.95
CA PHE A 241 4.74 10.28 -3.78
C PHE A 241 4.34 11.08 -5.02
N ALA A 242 3.04 11.01 -5.35
CA ALA A 242 2.44 11.75 -6.44
C ALA A 242 1.79 13.05 -5.91
N TYR A 243 2.60 14.05 -5.56
CA TYR A 243 2.12 15.30 -4.95
C TYR A 243 2.03 16.49 -5.92
N MET A 244 2.66 16.44 -7.10
CA MET A 244 2.84 17.63 -7.95
C MET A 244 1.70 17.88 -8.94
N LEU A 245 1.05 16.83 -9.43
CA LEU A 245 0.09 16.92 -10.54
C LEU A 245 -1.29 16.40 -10.15
N PRO A 246 -2.37 17.02 -10.66
CA PRO A 246 -3.75 16.59 -10.40
C PRO A 246 -4.08 15.24 -11.05
N VAL A 247 -3.39 14.89 -12.15
CA VAL A 247 -3.62 13.65 -12.91
C VAL A 247 -3.02 12.42 -12.21
N GLY A 248 -2.06 12.61 -11.30
CA GLY A 248 -1.28 11.52 -10.71
C GLY A 248 -2.11 10.59 -9.81
N THR A 249 -3.09 11.12 -9.06
CA THR A 249 -3.93 10.31 -8.17
C THR A 249 -5.37 10.84 -8.06
N PRO A 250 -6.38 9.96 -7.84
CA PRO A 250 -7.77 10.39 -7.69
C PRO A 250 -8.01 11.45 -6.59
N PRO A 251 -7.38 11.40 -5.41
CA PRO A 251 -7.53 12.44 -4.39
C PRO A 251 -7.09 13.83 -4.90
N ASN A 252 -5.97 13.91 -5.61
CA ASN A 252 -5.49 15.16 -6.20
C ASN A 252 -6.46 15.71 -7.24
N ALA A 253 -7.03 14.83 -8.08
CA ALA A 253 -8.03 15.21 -9.08
C ALA A 253 -9.32 15.74 -8.44
N ILE A 254 -9.78 15.13 -7.35
CA ILE A 254 -10.99 15.57 -6.62
C ILE A 254 -10.79 17.00 -6.07
N VAL A 255 -9.67 17.27 -5.41
CA VAL A 255 -9.41 18.61 -4.86
C VAL A 255 -9.23 19.63 -5.98
N PHE A 256 -8.57 19.27 -7.08
CA PHE A 256 -8.41 20.14 -8.25
C PHE A 256 -9.75 20.47 -8.94
N SER A 257 -10.70 19.54 -8.94
CA SER A 257 -12.04 19.73 -9.53
C SER A 257 -12.89 20.81 -8.86
N THR A 258 -12.50 21.27 -7.67
CA THR A 258 -13.16 22.37 -6.95
C THR A 258 -12.97 23.73 -7.63
N GLY A 259 -12.00 23.88 -8.53
CA GLY A 259 -11.73 25.12 -9.27
C GLY A 259 -10.97 26.20 -8.50
N TYR A 260 -10.69 26.00 -7.21
CA TYR A 260 -9.98 26.98 -6.36
C TYR A 260 -8.45 26.93 -6.48
N LEU A 261 -7.87 25.89 -7.11
CA LEU A 261 -6.42 25.67 -7.18
C LEU A 261 -5.92 25.73 -8.62
N LYS A 262 -4.80 26.43 -8.84
CA LYS A 262 -4.08 26.37 -10.13
C LYS A 262 -3.05 25.24 -10.10
N ILE A 263 -2.74 24.69 -11.27
CA ILE A 263 -1.73 23.63 -11.44
C ILE A 263 -0.37 24.07 -10.87
N ILE A 264 0.00 25.34 -11.08
CA ILE A 264 1.27 25.91 -10.60
C ILE A 264 1.34 25.90 -9.05
N ASP A 265 0.23 26.09 -8.37
CA ASP A 265 0.19 26.10 -6.90
C ASP A 265 0.41 24.68 -6.36
N MET A 266 -0.17 23.67 -7.02
CA MET A 266 0.08 22.26 -6.71
C MET A 266 1.52 21.85 -6.99
N ILE A 267 2.11 22.27 -8.11
CA ILE A 267 3.51 21.95 -8.44
C ILE A 267 4.47 22.55 -7.39
N LYS A 268 4.25 23.82 -7.00
CA LYS A 268 5.09 24.49 -5.98
C LYS A 268 4.98 23.83 -4.61
N ALA A 269 3.76 23.54 -4.17
CA ALA A 269 3.53 22.90 -2.89
C ALA A 269 4.04 21.44 -2.88
N GLY A 270 3.66 20.67 -3.90
CA GLY A 270 3.97 19.25 -4.03
C GLY A 270 5.43 18.96 -4.35
N GLY A 271 6.12 19.83 -5.10
CA GLY A 271 7.54 19.65 -5.41
C GLY A 271 8.41 19.68 -4.17
N VAL A 272 8.13 20.57 -3.23
CA VAL A 272 8.84 20.63 -1.95
C VAL A 272 8.51 19.42 -1.08
N ILE A 273 7.23 19.00 -1.03
CA ILE A 273 6.84 17.78 -0.31
C ILE A 273 7.53 16.55 -0.88
N ASN A 274 7.68 16.43 -2.20
CA ASN A 274 8.41 15.32 -2.83
C ASN A 274 9.85 15.24 -2.33
N VAL A 275 10.58 16.36 -2.30
CA VAL A 275 11.96 16.38 -1.81
C VAL A 275 12.01 16.02 -0.32
N ILE A 276 11.14 16.60 0.50
CA ILE A 276 11.06 16.31 1.93
C ILE A 276 10.73 14.83 2.17
N ALA A 277 9.76 14.26 1.44
CA ALA A 277 9.34 12.88 1.58
C ALA A 277 10.44 11.90 1.17
N VAL A 278 11.18 12.18 0.10
CA VAL A 278 12.34 11.38 -0.32
C VAL A 278 13.43 11.42 0.76
N LEU A 279 13.73 12.59 1.33
CA LEU A 279 14.71 12.72 2.41
C LEU A 279 14.27 11.94 3.66
N ILE A 280 13.01 12.06 4.07
CA ILE A 280 12.46 11.31 5.21
C ILE A 280 12.59 9.82 4.97
N VAL A 281 12.22 9.32 3.79
CA VAL A 281 12.36 7.89 3.46
C VAL A 281 13.81 7.46 3.53
N CYS A 282 14.75 8.23 2.99
CA CYS A 282 16.18 7.91 3.05
C CYS A 282 16.71 7.85 4.49
N ILE A 283 16.32 8.79 5.34
CA ILE A 283 16.67 8.80 6.77
C ILE A 283 16.05 7.60 7.46
N CYS A 284 14.77 7.35 7.26
CA CYS A 284 14.06 6.20 7.83
C CYS A 284 14.71 4.86 7.45
N MET A 285 15.11 4.73 6.18
CA MET A 285 15.81 3.53 5.70
C MET A 285 17.10 3.28 6.48
N ASN A 286 17.94 4.31 6.64
CA ASN A 286 19.23 4.18 7.32
C ASN A 286 19.09 4.04 8.84
N THR A 287 18.10 4.68 9.46
CA THR A 287 17.97 4.72 10.92
C THR A 287 17.31 3.48 11.50
N PHE A 288 16.23 2.97 10.91
CA PHE A 288 15.46 1.86 11.51
C PHE A 288 15.22 0.68 10.59
N VAL A 289 15.13 0.86 9.27
CA VAL A 289 14.88 -0.28 8.37
C VAL A 289 16.11 -1.17 8.24
N MET A 290 17.29 -0.57 8.05
CA MET A 290 18.57 -1.28 8.03
C MET A 290 18.79 -2.19 9.26
N PRO A 291 18.67 -1.70 10.50
CA PRO A 291 18.89 -2.53 11.69
C PRO A 291 17.77 -3.55 11.93
N ILE A 292 16.50 -3.23 11.65
CA ILE A 292 15.39 -4.19 11.87
C ILE A 292 15.49 -5.39 10.92
N PHE A 293 15.87 -5.15 9.66
CA PHE A 293 15.92 -6.18 8.62
C PHE A 293 17.33 -6.73 8.36
N HIS A 294 18.32 -6.34 9.16
CA HIS A 294 19.72 -6.77 9.03
C HIS A 294 20.26 -6.67 7.59
N LEU A 295 19.93 -5.58 6.90
CA LEU A 295 20.23 -5.39 5.47
C LEU A 295 21.74 -5.14 5.19
N TYR A 296 22.61 -5.31 6.18
CA TYR A 296 24.07 -5.18 6.07
C TYR A 296 24.71 -6.35 5.33
N THR A 297 24.05 -7.51 5.29
CA THR A 297 24.54 -8.74 4.68
C THR A 297 23.63 -9.17 3.55
N ILE A 298 24.19 -9.51 2.40
CA ILE A 298 23.45 -10.08 1.28
C ILE A 298 23.09 -11.53 1.64
N PRO A 299 21.82 -11.95 1.59
CA PRO A 299 21.46 -13.35 1.80
C PRO A 299 22.11 -14.22 0.72
N GLU A 300 22.65 -15.39 1.09
CA GLU A 300 23.35 -16.30 0.16
C GLU A 300 22.52 -16.64 -1.08
N ALA A 301 21.19 -16.67 -0.94
CA ALA A 301 20.25 -16.87 -2.03
C ALA A 301 20.33 -15.86 -3.19
N PHE A 302 20.87 -14.66 -2.94
CA PHE A 302 21.14 -13.67 -3.98
C PHE A 302 22.58 -13.75 -4.53
N LEU A 303 23.48 -14.44 -3.84
CA LEU A 303 24.89 -14.62 -4.21
C LEU A 303 25.13 -15.86 -5.09
N THR A 304 24.31 -16.91 -4.92
CA THR A 304 24.46 -18.18 -5.65
C THR A 304 24.22 -18.09 -7.16
N ASN A 305 23.61 -17.01 -7.66
CA ASN A 305 23.37 -16.82 -9.10
C ASN A 305 24.57 -16.27 -9.88
N HIS A 306 25.66 -15.85 -9.21
CA HIS A 306 26.84 -15.29 -9.88
C HIS A 306 28.07 -16.21 -9.87
N THR A 307 28.05 -17.32 -9.13
CA THR A 307 29.20 -18.23 -8.99
C THR A 307 29.06 -19.56 -9.72
N SER A 308 27.93 -19.83 -10.36
CA SER A 308 27.73 -21.06 -11.14
C SER A 308 27.26 -20.72 -12.55
N GLY A 309 28.24 -20.45 -13.42
CA GLY A 309 28.08 -20.92 -14.79
C GLY A 309 27.85 -22.42 -14.73
N ASP A 310 26.84 -22.90 -15.47
CA ASP A 310 26.37 -24.27 -15.58
C ASP A 310 25.17 -24.67 -14.69
N LEU A 311 24.08 -24.94 -15.42
CA LEU A 311 22.94 -25.81 -15.10
C LEU A 311 21.70 -25.18 -14.43
N VAL A 312 20.86 -24.62 -15.30
CA VAL A 312 19.46 -25.08 -15.51
C VAL A 312 18.51 -25.01 -14.30
N VAL A 313 17.55 -24.08 -14.42
CA VAL A 313 16.18 -24.18 -13.89
C VAL A 313 16.08 -24.14 -12.37
N GLN A 314 15.99 -22.92 -11.84
CA GLN A 314 14.97 -22.60 -10.85
C GLN A 314 14.62 -21.14 -10.97
N GLY A 315 13.43 -20.87 -11.53
CA GLY A 315 12.84 -19.55 -11.57
C GLY A 315 12.84 -18.92 -10.18
N LEU A 316 12.89 -17.59 -10.14
CA LEU A 316 12.70 -16.77 -8.95
C LEU A 316 11.33 -17.07 -8.33
N ASN A 317 11.24 -18.17 -7.59
CA ASN A 317 10.08 -18.51 -6.81
C ASN A 317 9.98 -17.49 -5.68
N HIS A 318 8.77 -16.97 -5.49
CA HIS A 318 8.33 -16.12 -4.38
C HIS A 318 8.82 -16.59 -2.99
N SER A 319 9.19 -17.88 -2.86
CA SER A 319 9.79 -18.48 -1.68
C SER A 319 11.16 -17.93 -1.30
N THR A 320 12.01 -17.52 -2.22
CA THR A 320 13.41 -17.21 -1.88
C THR A 320 13.55 -15.86 -1.18
N VAL A 321 12.75 -14.87 -1.62
CA VAL A 321 12.64 -13.56 -0.96
C VAL A 321 11.96 -13.69 0.41
N GLY A 322 10.93 -14.52 0.52
CA GLY A 322 10.26 -14.80 1.78
C GLY A 322 11.17 -15.52 2.78
N THR A 323 11.87 -16.58 2.36
CA THR A 323 12.73 -17.36 3.25
C THR A 323 13.95 -16.55 3.71
N ALA A 324 14.53 -15.71 2.86
CA ALA A 324 15.61 -14.79 3.24
C ALA A 324 15.17 -13.75 4.29
N LEU A 325 13.88 -13.36 4.32
CA LEU A 325 13.32 -12.45 5.32
C LEU A 325 13.04 -13.11 6.68
N TYR A 326 12.83 -14.44 6.72
CA TYR A 326 12.49 -15.17 7.95
C TYR A 326 13.67 -15.95 8.55
N ASN A 327 14.75 -16.21 7.79
CA ASN A 327 15.91 -16.98 8.27
C ASN A 327 17.04 -16.13 8.88
N THR A 328 16.87 -14.80 9.01
CA THR A 328 17.84 -13.92 9.70
C THR A 328 17.67 -13.91 11.22
N THR A 329 16.71 -14.65 11.77
CA THR A 329 16.60 -14.90 13.21
C THR A 329 17.05 -16.32 13.53
N GLY A 330 18.37 -16.51 13.59
CA GLY A 330 18.99 -17.51 14.44
C GLY A 330 19.27 -16.91 15.80
#